data_AF-A0A0C5BSD3-F1
#
_entry.id   AF-A0A0C5BSD3-F1
#
_cell.length_a   1.000
_cell.length_b   1.000
_cell.length_c   1.000
_cell.angle_alpha   90.00
_cell.angle_beta   90.00
_cell.angle_gamma   90.00
#
_symmetry.space_group_name_H-M   'P 1'
#
loop_
_entity.id
_entity.type
_entity.pdbx_description
1 polymer ?
#
loop_
_entity_poly.entity_id
_entity_poly.type
_entity_poly.pdbx_seq_one_letter_code
_entity_poly.pdbx_strand_id
1 'polypeptide(L)'
;MSQLTLSQTIENVQGLIDSGNGDSGRLHHILEYLKNNRPLYHSDQKYLEKKLDSPITLEDEVETKTENNVLPKIKELIDSGKGDPGRLQHIFDMIANNKTLYHSDAVYLESKLNKAYYPKQLEPETREVKQTPQISTLLREPLKPKPIPRGTLPKGWNSPSNSAEMENISKNILVEEEKIEKQKKVSNEINEHRSKLTQLMSHRKEYEQKVTQEKQALENQIQEERLKIENQTKLSKEIIAQKEELEKVKKERAKIIKNINSEKSKISKELEKQKKQLVQAQLEQEAIEKQVQTEQSLLTKMIEEQKSRLLEQASIANEIKLKQNDLEKTKKDYEFIVSQVNEEKAKFAESEKLKNLIKSQEEDLIKSKEARLNLINTISKEKELIAKKTKEENKRLKSQESFVRQLKKEEKLYESLKKKREKTEQQIKLKNKKLKEKQQKLKQQISEKNKKLKSLNVKTPKSTTKTPKKKTKSTKSTKKKKSL
;
A
#
# COMPACT_ATOMS: atom_id res chain seq x y z
N MET A 1 -45.52 3.78 -3.54
CA MET A 1 -44.51 2.75 -3.82
C MET A 1 -45.14 1.42 -3.50
N SER A 2 -45.33 0.59 -4.51
CA SER A 2 -46.11 -0.65 -4.41
C SER A 2 -45.27 -1.74 -3.73
N GLN A 3 -45.79 -2.37 -2.68
CA GLN A 3 -45.16 -3.52 -2.04
C GLN A 3 -45.36 -4.76 -2.92
N LEU A 4 -44.30 -5.54 -3.12
CA LEU A 4 -44.34 -6.76 -3.92
C LEU A 4 -44.85 -7.92 -3.07
N THR A 5 -45.84 -8.65 -3.57
CA THR A 5 -46.30 -9.91 -2.97
C THR A 5 -45.26 -11.03 -3.14
N LEU A 6 -45.34 -12.10 -2.35
CA LEU A 6 -44.41 -13.25 -2.45
C LEU A 6 -44.36 -13.83 -3.87
N SER A 7 -45.52 -13.97 -4.52
CA SER A 7 -45.60 -14.50 -5.90
C SER A 7 -44.91 -13.57 -6.91
N GLN A 8 -45.10 -12.25 -6.78
CA GLN A 8 -44.43 -11.26 -7.63
C GLN A 8 -42.91 -11.22 -7.35
N THR A 9 -42.49 -11.46 -6.11
CA THR A 9 -41.07 -11.54 -5.74
C THR A 9 -40.41 -12.75 -6.39
N ILE A 10 -41.08 -13.90 -6.41
CA ILE A 10 -40.58 -15.12 -7.09
C ILE A 10 -40.45 -14.90 -8.60
N GLU A 11 -41.46 -14.29 -9.24
CA GLU A 11 -41.45 -14.00 -10.68
C GLU A 11 -40.32 -13.01 -11.04
N ASN A 12 -40.13 -11.97 -10.22
CA ASN A 12 -39.06 -11.00 -10.42
C ASN A 12 -37.66 -11.61 -10.21
N VAL A 13 -37.49 -12.51 -9.23
CA VAL A 13 -36.21 -13.23 -9.04
C VAL A 13 -35.92 -14.16 -10.21
N GLN A 14 -36.95 -14.84 -10.76
CA GLN A 14 -36.80 -15.63 -11.98
C GLN A 14 -36.40 -14.74 -13.16
N GLY A 15 -37.02 -13.57 -13.32
CA GLY A 15 -36.63 -12.58 -14.32
C GLY A 15 -35.21 -12.05 -14.15
N LEU A 16 -34.70 -11.92 -12.91
CA LEU A 16 -33.30 -11.55 -12.65
C LEU A 16 -32.31 -12.66 -13.04
N ILE A 17 -32.70 -13.92 -12.87
CA ILE A 17 -31.92 -15.09 -13.32
C ILE A 17 -31.90 -15.14 -14.84
N ASP A 18 -33.06 -15.01 -15.48
CA ASP A 18 -33.21 -15.12 -16.94
C ASP A 18 -32.55 -13.94 -17.69
N SER A 19 -32.53 -12.75 -17.08
CA SER A 19 -31.81 -11.57 -17.61
C SER A 19 -30.32 -11.54 -17.28
N GLY A 20 -29.81 -12.49 -16.49
CA GLY A 20 -28.42 -12.51 -16.03
C GLY A 20 -28.03 -11.33 -15.14
N ASN A 21 -28.99 -10.62 -14.55
CA ASN A 21 -28.74 -9.42 -13.76
C ASN A 21 -28.60 -9.74 -12.26
N GLY A 22 -27.50 -10.39 -11.88
CA GLY A 22 -27.18 -10.67 -10.48
C GLY A 22 -26.16 -11.78 -10.32
N ASP A 23 -25.98 -12.23 -9.08
CA ASP A 23 -25.21 -13.42 -8.75
C ASP A 23 -26.13 -14.62 -8.91
N SER A 24 -25.88 -15.43 -9.94
CA SER A 24 -26.74 -16.57 -10.29
C SER A 24 -26.84 -17.57 -9.15
N GLY A 25 -25.74 -17.90 -8.47
CA GLY A 25 -25.75 -18.87 -7.37
C GLY A 25 -26.60 -18.36 -6.20
N ARG A 26 -26.42 -17.09 -5.86
CA ARG A 26 -27.19 -16.44 -4.81
C ARG A 26 -28.68 -16.32 -5.15
N LEU A 27 -29.02 -15.94 -6.38
CA LEU A 27 -30.42 -15.83 -6.81
C LEU A 27 -31.13 -17.19 -6.82
N HIS A 28 -30.46 -18.28 -7.20
CA HIS A 28 -31.03 -19.63 -7.10
C HIS A 28 -31.27 -20.05 -5.65
N HIS A 29 -30.34 -19.75 -4.75
CA HIS A 29 -30.50 -19.99 -3.31
C HIS A 29 -31.71 -19.22 -2.75
N ILE A 30 -31.83 -17.95 -3.11
CA ILE A 30 -32.97 -17.10 -2.70
C ILE A 30 -34.29 -17.64 -3.27
N LEU A 31 -34.31 -18.03 -4.54
CA LEU A 31 -35.49 -18.60 -5.19
C LEU A 31 -35.95 -19.89 -4.51
N GLU A 32 -35.01 -20.76 -4.11
CA GLU A 32 -35.30 -21.98 -3.35
C GLU A 32 -35.91 -21.66 -1.98
N TYR A 33 -35.41 -20.65 -1.28
CA TYR A 33 -35.95 -20.21 0.01
C TYR A 33 -37.36 -19.64 -0.13
N LEU A 34 -37.58 -18.80 -1.14
CA LEU A 34 -38.90 -18.21 -1.43
C LEU A 34 -39.93 -19.26 -1.86
N LYS A 35 -39.55 -20.25 -2.68
CA LYS A 35 -40.44 -21.36 -3.08
C LYS A 35 -40.83 -22.28 -1.92
N ASN A 36 -39.93 -22.41 -0.93
CA ASN A 36 -40.16 -23.21 0.27
C ASN A 36 -40.81 -22.42 1.41
N ASN A 37 -41.29 -21.19 1.18
CA ASN A 37 -41.85 -20.29 2.19
C ASN A 37 -40.95 -20.11 3.42
N ARG A 38 -39.62 -20.15 3.23
CA ARG A 38 -38.66 -19.95 4.32
C ARG A 38 -38.31 -18.47 4.45
N PRO A 39 -38.09 -17.96 5.68
CA PRO A 39 -37.64 -16.60 5.88
C PRO A 39 -36.26 -16.41 5.24
N LEU A 40 -36.11 -15.32 4.51
CA LEU A 40 -34.87 -15.01 3.82
C LEU A 40 -33.86 -14.40 4.79
N TYR A 41 -32.57 -14.71 4.64
CA TYR A 41 -31.54 -14.07 5.46
C TYR A 41 -31.53 -12.55 5.21
N HIS A 42 -31.23 -11.75 6.24
CA HIS A 42 -31.23 -10.29 6.14
C HIS A 42 -30.31 -9.76 5.02
N SER A 43 -29.18 -10.45 4.79
CA SER A 43 -28.27 -10.16 3.69
C SER A 43 -28.92 -10.33 2.32
N ASP A 44 -29.74 -11.36 2.17
CA ASP A 44 -30.42 -11.76 0.94
C ASP A 44 -31.66 -10.93 0.68
N GLN A 45 -32.39 -10.55 1.73
CA GLN A 45 -33.47 -9.57 1.67
C GLN A 45 -32.94 -8.22 1.16
N LYS A 46 -31.88 -7.68 1.78
CA LYS A 46 -31.25 -6.42 1.36
C LYS A 46 -30.71 -6.49 -0.07
N TYR A 47 -30.24 -7.66 -0.49
CA TYR A 47 -29.77 -7.89 -1.85
C TYR A 47 -30.91 -7.80 -2.87
N LEU A 48 -32.05 -8.43 -2.58
CA LEU A 48 -33.23 -8.34 -3.44
C LEU A 48 -33.84 -6.93 -3.45
N GLU A 49 -33.96 -6.26 -2.30
CA GLU A 49 -34.49 -4.90 -2.21
C GLU A 49 -33.66 -3.91 -3.05
N LYS A 50 -32.33 -4.08 -3.06
CA LYS A 50 -31.42 -3.29 -3.91
C LYS A 50 -31.55 -3.62 -5.40
N LYS A 51 -31.96 -4.84 -5.76
CA LYS A 51 -32.08 -5.28 -7.16
C LYS A 51 -33.44 -5.00 -7.77
N LEU A 52 -34.48 -4.94 -6.94
CA LEU A 52 -35.86 -4.71 -7.36
C LEU A 52 -36.32 -3.26 -7.10
N ASP A 53 -35.45 -2.42 -6.52
CA ASP A 53 -35.73 -1.04 -6.11
C ASP A 53 -37.06 -0.88 -5.34
N SER A 54 -37.45 -1.93 -4.62
CA SER A 54 -38.75 -2.07 -3.98
C SER A 54 -38.58 -2.76 -2.63
N PRO A 55 -39.19 -2.23 -1.54
CA PRO A 55 -39.14 -2.87 -0.24
C PRO A 55 -39.95 -4.18 -0.28
N ILE A 56 -39.36 -5.26 0.23
CA ILE A 56 -39.99 -6.58 0.23
C ILE A 56 -40.51 -6.84 1.64
N THR A 57 -41.83 -6.82 1.78
CA THR A 57 -42.49 -7.33 2.97
C THR A 57 -42.77 -8.81 2.71
N LEU A 58 -41.85 -9.67 3.13
CA LEU A 58 -42.16 -11.08 3.34
C LEU A 58 -43.16 -11.08 4.49
N GLU A 59 -44.45 -11.16 4.17
CA GLU A 59 -45.46 -11.48 5.16
C GLU A 59 -45.02 -12.80 5.82
N ASP A 60 -44.47 -12.69 7.03
CA ASP A 60 -44.69 -13.72 8.01
C ASP A 60 -46.21 -13.93 8.01
N GLU A 61 -46.64 -15.19 7.90
CA GLU A 61 -47.92 -15.56 8.46
C GLU A 61 -47.91 -15.05 9.90
N VAL A 62 -48.47 -13.86 10.10
CA VAL A 62 -49.21 -13.54 11.30
C VAL A 62 -50.29 -14.59 11.30
N GLU A 63 -49.98 -15.73 11.91
CA GLU A 63 -50.95 -16.71 12.34
C GLU A 63 -52.14 -15.92 12.85
N THR A 64 -53.24 -16.15 12.14
CA THR A 64 -54.53 -15.55 12.38
C THR A 64 -54.83 -15.55 13.86
N LYS A 65 -54.86 -14.34 14.42
CA LYS A 65 -55.45 -14.00 15.71
C LYS A 65 -56.92 -14.42 15.72
N THR A 66 -57.19 -15.68 16.00
CA THR A 66 -58.47 -16.17 16.52
C THR A 66 -58.16 -17.48 17.22
N GLU A 67 -58.50 -17.54 18.51
CA GLU A 67 -58.32 -18.69 19.43
C GLU A 67 -56.92 -18.87 20.03
N ASN A 68 -56.49 -17.96 20.92
CA ASN A 68 -55.82 -18.32 22.19
C ASN A 68 -55.52 -17.09 23.05
N ASN A 69 -56.56 -16.34 23.41
CA ASN A 69 -56.49 -15.27 24.42
C ASN A 69 -56.39 -15.82 25.86
N VAL A 70 -56.12 -17.12 26.02
CA VAL A 70 -56.17 -17.85 27.30
C VAL A 70 -54.77 -18.05 27.89
N LEU A 71 -53.76 -18.35 27.05
CA LEU A 71 -52.37 -18.54 27.50
C LEU A 71 -51.77 -17.29 28.17
N PRO A 72 -51.92 -16.06 27.64
CA PRO A 72 -51.44 -14.86 28.32
C PRO A 72 -52.13 -14.63 29.66
N LYS A 73 -53.43 -14.94 29.75
CA LYS A 73 -54.23 -14.78 30.99
C LYS A 73 -53.86 -15.82 32.05
N ILE A 74 -53.55 -17.06 31.66
CA ILE A 74 -53.04 -18.07 32.59
C ILE A 74 -51.69 -17.64 33.15
N LYS A 75 -50.81 -17.10 32.30
CA LYS A 75 -49.51 -16.56 32.74
C LYS A 75 -49.69 -15.40 33.72
N GLU A 76 -50.64 -14.50 33.46
CA GLU A 76 -51.00 -13.43 34.40
C GLU A 76 -51.58 -13.97 35.72
N LEU A 77 -52.33 -15.07 35.72
CA LEU A 77 -52.80 -15.74 36.95
C LEU A 77 -51.65 -16.36 37.77
N ILE A 78 -50.65 -16.93 37.09
CA ILE A 78 -49.43 -17.47 37.72
C ILE A 78 -48.62 -16.32 38.32
N ASP A 79 -48.37 -15.26 37.56
CA ASP A 79 -47.57 -14.11 37.97
C ASP A 79 -48.26 -13.30 39.10
N SER A 80 -49.60 -13.26 39.11
CA SER A 80 -50.40 -12.60 40.15
C SER A 80 -50.69 -13.46 41.38
N GLY A 81 -50.25 -14.73 41.40
CA GLY A 81 -50.49 -15.66 42.50
C GLY A 81 -51.97 -15.99 42.73
N LYS A 82 -52.85 -15.77 41.74
CA LYS A 82 -54.30 -16.00 41.84
C LYS A 82 -54.66 -17.40 41.37
N GLY A 83 -54.34 -18.40 42.18
CA GLY A 83 -54.65 -19.81 41.92
C GLY A 83 -53.62 -20.74 42.53
N ASP A 84 -53.66 -22.01 42.12
CA ASP A 84 -52.66 -23.02 42.44
C ASP A 84 -51.59 -23.00 41.34
N PRO A 85 -50.33 -22.61 41.65
CA PRO A 85 -49.29 -22.44 40.64
C PRO A 85 -48.96 -23.73 39.88
N GLY A 86 -48.96 -24.87 40.57
CA GLY A 86 -48.66 -26.17 39.96
C GLY A 86 -49.75 -26.59 38.99
N ARG A 87 -51.01 -26.40 39.38
CA ARG A 87 -52.17 -26.68 38.53
C ARG A 87 -52.26 -25.73 37.34
N LEU A 88 -52.02 -24.44 37.54
CA LEU A 88 -52.01 -23.46 36.44
C LEU A 88 -50.86 -23.72 35.46
N GLN A 89 -49.68 -24.14 35.94
CA GLN A 89 -48.57 -24.54 35.07
C GLN A 89 -48.91 -25.79 34.27
N HIS A 90 -49.53 -26.80 34.91
CA HIS A 90 -50.01 -27.98 34.20
C HIS A 90 -51.03 -27.63 33.11
N ILE A 91 -51.99 -26.75 33.41
CA ILE A 91 -52.98 -26.26 32.44
C ILE A 91 -52.30 -25.50 31.30
N PHE A 92 -51.34 -24.63 31.62
CA PHE A 92 -50.55 -23.89 30.64
C PHE A 92 -49.79 -24.83 29.70
N ASP A 93 -49.09 -25.82 30.24
CA ASP A 93 -48.33 -26.80 29.47
C ASP A 93 -49.25 -27.69 28.62
N MET A 94 -50.42 -28.07 29.14
CA MET A 94 -51.40 -28.87 28.40
C MET A 94 -51.98 -28.10 27.20
N ILE A 95 -52.33 -26.82 27.39
CA ILE A 95 -52.85 -25.97 26.32
C ILE A 95 -51.74 -25.61 25.32
N ALA A 96 -50.52 -25.31 25.77
CA ALA A 96 -49.38 -25.02 24.90
C ALA A 96 -48.97 -26.23 24.05
N ASN A 97 -49.20 -27.45 24.55
CA ASN A 97 -48.97 -28.70 23.81
C ASN A 97 -50.21 -29.17 23.01
N ASN A 98 -51.24 -28.34 22.86
CA ASN A 98 -52.50 -28.65 22.15
C ASN A 98 -53.21 -29.92 22.64
N LYS A 99 -53.14 -30.22 23.95
CA LYS A 99 -53.81 -31.37 24.56
C LYS A 99 -55.13 -30.94 25.19
N THR A 100 -56.14 -31.81 25.11
CA THR A 100 -57.45 -31.57 25.73
C THR A 100 -57.32 -31.51 27.25
N LEU A 101 -57.94 -30.51 27.86
CA LEU A 101 -57.89 -30.31 29.29
C LEU A 101 -58.87 -31.23 30.02
N TYR A 102 -58.51 -31.72 31.21
CA TYR A 102 -59.46 -32.46 32.06
C TYR A 102 -60.65 -31.57 32.45
N HIS A 103 -61.84 -32.14 32.59
CA HIS A 103 -63.04 -31.38 32.96
C HIS A 103 -62.85 -30.56 34.25
N SER A 104 -62.18 -31.13 35.24
CA SER A 104 -61.84 -30.45 36.50
C SER A 104 -60.96 -29.21 36.29
N ASP A 105 -60.03 -29.27 35.33
CA ASP A 105 -59.08 -28.21 35.00
C ASP A 105 -59.71 -27.12 34.11
N ALA A 106 -60.63 -27.50 33.22
CA ALA A 106 -61.44 -26.56 32.44
C ALA A 106 -62.35 -25.72 33.35
N VAL A 107 -63.09 -26.37 34.24
CA VAL A 107 -63.95 -25.69 35.24
C VAL A 107 -63.12 -24.80 36.18
N TYR A 108 -61.93 -25.27 36.57
CA TYR A 108 -61.01 -24.48 37.39
C TYR A 108 -60.57 -23.20 36.67
N LEU A 109 -60.17 -23.32 35.41
CA LEU A 109 -59.73 -22.18 34.59
C LEU A 109 -60.88 -21.18 34.36
N GLU A 110 -62.08 -21.66 34.04
CA GLU A 110 -63.29 -20.83 33.91
C GLU A 110 -63.61 -20.08 35.20
N SER A 111 -63.52 -20.74 36.36
CA SER A 111 -63.80 -20.13 37.67
C SER A 111 -62.82 -19.02 38.05
N LYS A 112 -61.60 -19.04 37.49
CA LYS A 112 -60.56 -18.03 37.74
C LYS A 112 -60.59 -16.89 36.73
N LEU A 113 -61.03 -17.15 35.51
CA LEU A 113 -61.13 -16.17 34.43
C LEU A 113 -62.46 -15.38 34.45
N ASN A 114 -63.57 -15.98 34.88
CA ASN A 114 -64.87 -15.31 34.97
C ASN A 114 -65.17 -14.82 36.39
N LYS A 115 -65.20 -13.50 36.58
CA LYS A 115 -65.66 -12.84 37.81
C LYS A 115 -67.20 -12.75 37.81
N ALA A 116 -67.91 -13.86 38.05
CA ALA A 116 -69.34 -13.83 38.44
C ALA A 116 -69.88 -15.18 38.99
N TYR A 117 -70.19 -15.18 40.29
CA TYR A 117 -71.45 -15.61 40.94
C TYR A 117 -72.05 -17.05 40.74
N TYR A 118 -71.93 -17.84 41.83
CA TYR A 118 -72.80 -18.89 42.43
C TYR A 118 -73.06 -20.24 41.73
N PRO A 119 -72.79 -21.38 42.42
CA PRO A 119 -73.23 -22.71 41.99
C PRO A 119 -74.66 -23.00 42.49
N LYS A 120 -75.54 -23.39 41.56
CA LYS A 120 -76.81 -24.07 41.85
C LYS A 120 -76.59 -25.58 41.76
N GLN A 121 -77.07 -26.28 42.78
CA GLN A 121 -76.92 -27.72 43.05
C GLN A 121 -77.47 -28.61 41.91
N LEU A 122 -76.84 -29.76 41.72
CA LEU A 122 -77.40 -30.94 41.03
C LEU A 122 -77.62 -32.05 42.07
N GLU A 123 -78.87 -32.49 42.19
CA GLU A 123 -79.29 -33.70 42.91
C GLU A 123 -78.88 -34.98 42.14
N PRO A 124 -78.71 -36.11 42.85
CA PRO A 124 -78.49 -37.42 42.25
C PRO A 124 -79.79 -38.15 41.87
N GLU A 125 -79.67 -38.87 40.75
CA GLU A 125 -80.65 -39.73 40.09
C GLU A 125 -81.12 -40.91 40.99
N THR A 126 -82.43 -41.12 40.97
CA THR A 126 -83.21 -42.15 41.66
C THR A 126 -82.96 -43.56 41.13
N ARG A 127 -82.86 -44.54 42.04
CA ARG A 127 -82.97 -45.98 41.73
C ARG A 127 -84.43 -46.43 41.84
N GLU A 128 -84.99 -46.92 40.75
CA GLU A 128 -86.25 -47.68 40.73
C GLU A 128 -86.01 -49.15 41.11
N VAL A 129 -86.81 -49.70 42.02
CA VAL A 129 -87.12 -51.14 42.08
C VAL A 129 -88.62 -51.32 42.27
N LYS A 130 -89.20 -52.09 41.34
CA LYS A 130 -90.62 -52.35 41.10
C LYS A 130 -91.25 -53.23 42.18
N GLN A 131 -92.51 -52.94 42.49
CA GLN A 131 -93.47 -53.77 43.21
C GLN A 131 -94.19 -54.75 42.26
N THR A 132 -94.57 -55.93 42.80
CA THR A 132 -95.81 -56.74 42.60
C THR A 132 -96.15 -57.27 41.17
N PRO A 133 -96.85 -58.42 41.01
CA PRO A 133 -98.25 -58.70 41.46
C PRO A 133 -98.42 -60.06 42.20
N GLN A 134 -99.19 -60.14 43.29
CA GLN A 134 -100.64 -60.38 43.33
C GLN A 134 -101.16 -61.48 42.38
N ILE A 135 -101.52 -62.64 42.95
CA ILE A 135 -102.56 -63.51 42.40
C ILE A 135 -103.57 -63.79 43.52
N SER A 136 -104.78 -63.35 43.24
CA SER A 136 -106.01 -63.48 44.00
C SER A 136 -106.75 -64.78 43.68
N THR A 137 -107.41 -65.32 44.71
CA THR A 137 -108.73 -65.98 44.68
C THR A 137 -108.98 -67.15 43.72
N LEU A 138 -109.35 -68.32 44.27
CA LEU A 138 -110.73 -68.83 44.17
C LEU A 138 -110.97 -70.07 45.04
N LEU A 139 -111.85 -69.88 46.03
CA LEU A 139 -112.58 -70.89 46.78
C LEU A 139 -113.53 -71.68 45.86
N ARG A 140 -113.61 -73.00 46.04
CA ARG A 140 -114.80 -73.79 45.68
C ARG A 140 -114.92 -75.07 46.53
N GLU A 141 -115.64 -74.98 47.63
CA GLU A 141 -116.41 -76.07 48.25
C GLU A 141 -117.91 -75.82 47.95
N PRO A 142 -118.85 -76.73 48.24
CA PRO A 142 -118.85 -78.20 48.15
C PRO A 142 -120.09 -78.71 47.38
N LEU A 143 -120.07 -79.92 46.82
CA LEU A 143 -121.26 -80.54 46.21
C LEU A 143 -121.84 -81.63 47.13
N LYS A 144 -122.95 -81.29 47.79
CA LYS A 144 -123.86 -82.24 48.46
C LYS A 144 -124.61 -83.08 47.41
N PRO A 145 -124.80 -84.41 47.59
CA PRO A 145 -125.79 -85.15 46.83
C PRO A 145 -127.19 -85.08 47.49
N LYS A 146 -128.20 -84.91 46.64
CA LYS A 146 -129.64 -84.82 46.91
C LYS A 146 -130.27 -86.18 47.27
N PRO A 147 -131.43 -86.19 47.96
CA PRO A 147 -132.16 -87.41 48.34
C PRO A 147 -133.00 -87.97 47.16
N ILE A 148 -133.09 -89.29 47.05
CA ILE A 148 -133.98 -90.02 46.12
C ILE A 148 -135.02 -90.81 46.96
N PRO A 149 -136.32 -90.84 46.56
CA PRO A 149 -137.42 -91.29 47.40
C PRO A 149 -137.88 -92.74 47.18
N ARG A 150 -138.51 -93.27 48.25
CA ARG A 150 -139.64 -94.24 48.34
C ARG A 150 -139.61 -95.55 47.52
N GLY A 151 -139.70 -96.65 48.28
CA GLY A 151 -140.54 -97.80 47.92
C GLY A 151 -141.51 -98.08 49.06
N THR A 152 -142.82 -97.95 48.81
CA THR A 152 -143.91 -98.37 49.69
C THR A 152 -144.06 -99.89 49.67
N LEU A 153 -144.25 -100.53 50.84
CA LEU A 153 -144.50 -101.97 50.94
C LEU A 153 -145.79 -102.39 50.19
N PRO A 154 -145.78 -103.51 49.44
CA PRO A 154 -146.98 -104.08 48.81
C PRO A 154 -148.04 -104.51 49.84
N LYS A 155 -149.30 -104.16 49.60
CA LYS A 155 -150.45 -104.65 50.38
C LYS A 155 -150.55 -106.16 50.22
N GLY A 156 -150.36 -106.90 51.32
CA GLY A 156 -150.33 -108.37 51.36
C GLY A 156 -149.30 -108.97 52.32
N TRP A 157 -148.46 -108.15 52.98
CA TRP A 157 -147.52 -108.61 54.00
C TRP A 157 -148.21 -108.65 55.37
N ASN A 158 -148.71 -109.83 55.71
CA ASN A 158 -149.27 -110.16 57.01
C ASN A 158 -148.09 -110.56 57.90
N SER A 159 -147.88 -109.90 59.03
CA SER A 159 -146.83 -110.31 59.98
C SER A 159 -147.14 -111.71 60.52
N PRO A 160 -146.28 -112.73 60.31
CA PRO A 160 -146.23 -113.83 61.24
C PRO A 160 -145.50 -113.31 62.47
N SER A 161 -146.18 -113.37 63.60
CA SER A 161 -145.61 -113.16 64.93
C SER A 161 -144.58 -114.26 65.23
N ASN A 162 -143.41 -114.16 64.60
CA ASN A 162 -142.24 -115.01 64.82
C ASN A 162 -141.12 -114.13 65.37
N SER A 163 -141.18 -113.83 66.68
CA SER A 163 -140.20 -112.94 67.34
C SER A 163 -138.76 -113.47 67.26
N ALA A 164 -138.56 -114.77 67.01
CA ALA A 164 -137.25 -115.39 66.89
C ALA A 164 -136.48 -115.03 65.60
N GLU A 165 -137.16 -114.88 64.46
CA GLU A 165 -136.50 -114.54 63.18
C GLU A 165 -136.11 -113.06 63.12
N MET A 166 -136.95 -112.16 63.64
CA MET A 166 -136.63 -110.74 63.77
C MET A 166 -135.49 -110.48 64.74
N GLU A 167 -135.34 -111.31 65.78
CA GLU A 167 -134.22 -111.24 66.72
C GLU A 167 -132.91 -111.75 66.08
N ASN A 168 -132.97 -112.79 65.24
CA ASN A 168 -131.81 -113.23 64.43
C ASN A 168 -131.41 -112.21 63.35
N ILE A 169 -132.38 -111.57 62.69
CA ILE A 169 -132.12 -110.50 61.71
C ILE A 169 -131.49 -109.29 62.42
N SER A 170 -132.00 -108.88 63.58
CA SER A 170 -131.40 -107.81 64.38
C SER A 170 -129.97 -108.13 64.84
N LYS A 171 -129.70 -109.38 65.27
CA LYS A 171 -128.33 -109.83 65.60
C LYS A 171 -127.39 -109.78 64.40
N ASN A 172 -127.86 -110.20 63.23
CA ASN A 172 -127.07 -110.13 61.99
C ASN A 172 -126.82 -108.69 61.53
N ILE A 173 -127.80 -107.80 61.68
CA ILE A 173 -127.65 -106.36 61.42
C ILE A 173 -126.59 -105.77 62.36
N LEU A 174 -126.63 -106.08 63.66
CA LEU A 174 -125.62 -105.62 64.61
C LEU A 174 -124.21 -106.10 64.25
N VAL A 175 -124.04 -107.37 63.87
CA VAL A 175 -122.76 -107.90 63.41
C VAL A 175 -122.27 -107.20 62.13
N GLU A 176 -123.17 -106.91 61.20
CA GLU A 176 -122.81 -106.24 59.95
C GLU A 176 -122.53 -104.74 60.16
N GLU A 177 -123.26 -104.08 61.05
CA GLU A 177 -122.97 -102.72 61.51
C GLU A 177 -121.58 -102.65 62.16
N GLU A 178 -121.23 -103.63 62.99
CA GLU A 178 -119.90 -103.73 63.58
C GLU A 178 -118.81 -103.93 62.51
N LYS A 179 -119.06 -104.74 61.46
CA LYS A 179 -118.15 -104.88 60.31
C LYS A 179 -118.02 -103.58 59.51
N ILE A 180 -119.12 -102.88 59.27
CA ILE A 180 -119.12 -101.57 58.60
C ILE A 180 -118.34 -100.56 59.42
N GLU A 181 -118.46 -100.58 60.75
CA GLU A 181 -117.69 -99.71 61.64
C GLU A 181 -116.19 -100.02 61.60
N LYS A 182 -115.82 -101.31 61.59
CA LYS A 182 -114.43 -101.74 61.38
C LYS A 182 -113.90 -101.31 60.01
N GLN A 183 -114.69 -101.46 58.95
CA GLN A 183 -114.32 -101.02 57.60
C GLN A 183 -114.15 -99.49 57.52
N LYS A 184 -115.00 -98.72 58.22
CA LYS A 184 -114.84 -97.26 58.35
C LYS A 184 -113.56 -96.89 59.08
N LYS A 185 -113.19 -97.60 60.16
CA LYS A 185 -111.91 -97.39 60.87
C LYS A 185 -110.72 -97.62 59.93
N VAL A 186 -110.69 -98.75 59.22
CA VAL A 186 -109.66 -99.04 58.21
C VAL A 186 -109.63 -97.99 57.09
N SER A 187 -110.79 -97.55 56.59
CA SER A 187 -110.85 -96.51 55.55
C SER A 187 -110.31 -95.17 56.05
N ASN A 188 -110.60 -94.80 57.30
CA ASN A 188 -110.07 -93.58 57.91
C ASN A 188 -108.54 -93.67 58.07
N GLU A 189 -108.02 -94.81 58.55
CA GLU A 189 -106.57 -95.06 58.62
C GLU A 189 -105.90 -94.98 57.24
N ILE A 190 -106.50 -95.60 56.20
CA ILE A 190 -106.01 -95.50 54.82
C ILE A 190 -105.99 -94.04 54.36
N ASN A 191 -107.00 -93.25 54.69
CA ASN A 191 -107.06 -91.84 54.33
C ASN A 191 -106.00 -91.01 55.06
N GLU A 192 -105.74 -91.29 56.34
CA GLU A 192 -104.64 -90.68 57.10
C GLU A 192 -103.27 -91.02 56.47
N HIS A 193 -103.06 -92.27 56.08
CA HIS A 193 -101.83 -92.69 55.40
C HIS A 193 -101.67 -92.01 54.03
N ARG A 194 -102.74 -91.88 53.24
CA ARG A 194 -102.73 -91.14 51.97
C ARG A 194 -102.39 -89.66 52.17
N SER A 195 -102.92 -89.03 53.20
CA SER A 195 -102.61 -87.65 53.56
C SER A 195 -101.14 -87.49 53.94
N LYS A 196 -100.61 -88.36 54.82
CA LYS A 196 -99.18 -88.38 55.20
C LYS A 196 -98.27 -88.60 53.98
N LEU A 197 -98.63 -89.52 53.08
CA LEU A 197 -97.86 -89.77 51.86
C LEU A 197 -97.87 -88.54 50.93
N THR A 198 -99.01 -87.87 50.79
CA THR A 198 -99.12 -86.65 49.96
C THR A 198 -98.24 -85.53 50.51
N GLN A 199 -98.23 -85.33 51.83
CA GLN A 199 -97.32 -84.39 52.50
C GLN A 199 -95.85 -84.77 52.28
N LEU A 200 -95.50 -86.06 52.37
CA LEU A 200 -94.14 -86.51 52.12
C LEU A 200 -93.72 -86.27 50.66
N MET A 201 -94.63 -86.50 49.71
CA MET A 201 -94.40 -86.22 48.30
C MET A 201 -94.22 -84.72 48.02
N SER A 202 -95.01 -83.84 48.64
CA SER A 202 -94.85 -82.38 48.48
C SER A 202 -93.53 -81.92 49.07
N HIS A 203 -93.17 -82.36 50.27
CA HIS A 203 -91.88 -82.04 50.88
C HIS A 203 -90.71 -82.53 50.02
N ARG A 204 -90.75 -83.77 49.52
CA ARG A 204 -89.71 -84.30 48.64
C ARG A 204 -89.53 -83.43 47.40
N LYS A 205 -90.63 -83.02 46.75
CA LYS A 205 -90.59 -82.16 45.57
C LYS A 205 -89.98 -80.79 45.88
N GLU A 206 -90.33 -80.19 47.00
CA GLU A 206 -89.74 -78.91 47.46
C GLU A 206 -88.24 -79.05 47.76
N TYR A 207 -87.83 -80.15 48.41
CA TYR A 207 -86.41 -80.42 48.66
C TYR A 207 -85.63 -80.65 47.37
N GLU A 208 -86.15 -81.43 46.42
CA GLU A 208 -85.53 -81.65 45.11
C GLU A 208 -85.38 -80.32 44.35
N GLN A 209 -86.38 -79.43 44.43
CA GLN A 209 -86.31 -78.10 43.84
C GLN A 209 -85.24 -77.23 44.52
N LYS A 210 -85.16 -77.22 45.86
CA LYS A 210 -84.12 -76.49 46.60
C LYS A 210 -82.72 -76.98 46.24
N VAL A 211 -82.52 -78.30 46.20
CA VAL A 211 -81.24 -78.91 45.79
C VAL A 211 -80.87 -78.51 44.36
N THR A 212 -81.84 -78.46 43.45
CA THR A 212 -81.59 -78.04 42.06
C THR A 212 -81.21 -76.57 41.97
N GLN A 213 -81.88 -75.69 42.71
CA GLN A 213 -81.57 -74.26 42.77
C GLN A 213 -80.19 -74.01 43.37
N GLU A 214 -79.86 -74.67 44.47
CA GLU A 214 -78.55 -74.56 45.12
C GLU A 214 -77.44 -75.08 44.20
N LYS A 215 -77.66 -76.21 43.51
CA LYS A 215 -76.73 -76.73 42.51
C LYS A 215 -76.49 -75.73 41.38
N GLN A 216 -77.54 -75.08 40.87
CA GLN A 216 -77.41 -74.04 39.83
C GLN A 216 -76.66 -72.81 40.35
N ALA A 217 -76.93 -72.38 41.57
CA ALA A 217 -76.22 -71.25 42.19
C ALA A 217 -74.72 -71.55 42.36
N LEU A 218 -74.37 -72.74 42.85
CA LEU A 218 -72.98 -73.18 42.99
C LEU A 218 -72.29 -73.32 41.62
N GLU A 219 -72.96 -73.87 40.61
CA GLU A 219 -72.41 -73.99 39.26
C GLU A 219 -72.10 -72.61 38.66
N ASN A 220 -73.02 -71.65 38.80
CA ASN A 220 -72.80 -70.28 38.35
C ASN A 220 -71.61 -69.63 39.08
N GLN A 221 -71.52 -69.81 40.40
CA GLN A 221 -70.40 -69.28 41.18
C GLN A 221 -69.06 -69.91 40.76
N ILE A 222 -69.03 -71.23 40.50
CA ILE A 222 -67.84 -71.92 40.00
C ILE A 222 -67.43 -71.38 38.62
N GLN A 223 -68.40 -71.12 37.73
CA GLN A 223 -68.11 -70.55 36.41
C GLN A 223 -67.53 -69.14 36.50
N GLU A 224 -68.09 -68.29 37.35
CA GLU A 224 -67.56 -66.94 37.60
C GLU A 224 -66.13 -66.98 38.16
N GLU A 225 -65.86 -67.85 39.14
CA GLU A 225 -64.52 -68.02 39.70
C GLU A 225 -63.51 -68.57 38.67
N ARG A 226 -63.94 -69.49 37.79
CA ARG A 226 -63.10 -69.97 36.67
C ARG A 226 -62.74 -68.83 35.72
N LEU A 227 -63.70 -67.95 35.39
CA LEU A 227 -63.46 -66.80 34.53
C LEU A 227 -62.50 -65.80 35.19
N LYS A 228 -62.62 -65.57 36.50
CA LYS A 228 -61.67 -64.75 37.27
C LYS A 228 -60.26 -65.34 37.25
N ILE A 229 -60.11 -66.65 37.46
CA ILE A 229 -58.81 -67.34 37.41
C ILE A 229 -58.21 -67.29 36.00
N GLU A 230 -59.03 -67.47 34.97
CA GLU A 230 -58.57 -67.35 33.57
C GLU A 230 -58.03 -65.95 33.27
N ASN A 231 -58.77 -64.91 33.67
CA ASN A 231 -58.35 -63.53 33.51
C ASN A 231 -57.08 -63.21 34.30
N GLN A 232 -56.97 -63.69 35.54
CA GLN A 232 -55.76 -63.54 36.35
C GLN A 232 -54.56 -64.26 35.70
N THR A 233 -54.78 -65.42 35.11
CA THR A 233 -53.74 -66.18 34.39
C THR A 233 -53.27 -65.45 33.14
N LYS A 234 -54.20 -64.86 32.36
CA LYS A 234 -53.87 -64.03 31.20
C LYS A 234 -53.01 -62.83 31.61
N LEU A 235 -53.43 -62.11 32.65
CA LEU A 235 -52.68 -60.97 33.19
C LEU A 235 -51.29 -61.39 33.68
N SER A 236 -51.18 -62.51 34.39
CA SER A 236 -49.88 -63.02 34.87
C SER A 236 -48.93 -63.37 33.72
N LYS A 237 -49.43 -64.00 32.65
CA LYS A 237 -48.64 -64.29 31.44
C LYS A 237 -48.15 -63.01 30.77
N GLU A 238 -48.99 -61.99 30.68
CA GLU A 238 -48.61 -60.68 30.14
C GLU A 238 -47.53 -60.01 30.99
N ILE A 239 -47.65 -60.03 32.32
CA ILE A 239 -46.63 -59.51 33.24
C ILE A 239 -45.28 -60.22 33.03
N ILE A 240 -45.29 -61.54 32.82
CA ILE A 240 -44.06 -62.30 32.56
C ILE A 240 -43.43 -61.87 31.23
N ALA A 241 -44.22 -61.76 30.16
CA ALA A 241 -43.74 -61.31 28.85
C ALA A 241 -43.14 -59.89 28.92
N GLN A 242 -43.81 -58.96 29.59
CA GLN A 242 -43.31 -57.59 29.79
C GLN A 242 -42.01 -57.56 30.62
N LYS A 243 -41.87 -58.42 31.63
CA LYS A 243 -40.63 -58.54 32.42
C LYS A 243 -39.46 -59.05 31.56
N GLU A 244 -39.70 -60.02 30.69
CA GLU A 244 -38.66 -60.52 29.77
C GLU A 244 -38.22 -59.45 28.77
N GLU A 245 -39.17 -58.68 28.21
CA GLU A 245 -38.87 -57.56 27.32
C GLU A 245 -38.09 -56.46 28.04
N LEU A 246 -38.48 -56.11 29.28
CA LEU A 246 -37.77 -55.14 30.10
C LEU A 246 -36.30 -55.55 30.32
N GLU A 247 -36.03 -56.84 30.55
CA GLU A 247 -34.65 -57.34 30.68
C GLU A 247 -33.84 -57.24 29.37
N LYS A 248 -34.48 -57.46 28.22
CA LYS A 248 -33.84 -57.24 26.91
C LYS A 248 -33.49 -55.75 26.73
N VAL A 249 -34.44 -54.86 26.98
CA VAL A 249 -34.26 -53.40 26.89
C VAL A 249 -33.15 -52.93 27.84
N LYS A 250 -33.08 -53.44 29.07
CA LYS A 250 -32.00 -53.11 30.01
C LYS A 250 -30.62 -53.52 29.48
N LYS A 251 -30.49 -54.72 28.91
CA LYS A 251 -29.23 -55.20 28.32
C LYS A 251 -28.80 -54.36 27.13
N GLU A 252 -29.73 -53.97 26.27
CA GLU A 252 -29.45 -53.07 25.14
C GLU A 252 -29.06 -51.67 25.59
N ARG A 253 -29.78 -51.10 26.56
CA ARG A 253 -29.42 -49.81 27.16
C ARG A 253 -28.01 -49.84 27.75
N ALA A 254 -27.62 -50.92 28.43
CA ALA A 254 -26.27 -51.07 28.95
C ALA A 254 -25.20 -51.11 27.85
N LYS A 255 -25.47 -51.80 26.73
CA LYS A 255 -24.59 -51.79 25.55
C LYS A 255 -24.45 -50.40 24.95
N ILE A 256 -25.57 -49.68 24.77
CA ILE A 256 -25.59 -48.32 24.23
C ILE A 256 -24.78 -47.37 25.13
N ILE A 257 -25.00 -47.42 26.45
CA ILE A 257 -24.24 -46.60 27.41
C ILE A 257 -22.73 -46.89 27.34
N LYS A 258 -22.34 -48.17 27.22
CA LYS A 258 -20.93 -48.55 27.06
C LYS A 258 -20.32 -47.97 25.78
N ASN A 259 -21.06 -48.01 24.67
CA ASN A 259 -20.61 -47.43 23.40
C ASN A 259 -20.46 -45.91 23.50
N ILE A 260 -21.47 -45.21 24.03
CA ILE A 260 -21.44 -43.76 24.27
C ILE A 260 -20.21 -43.37 25.10
N ASN A 261 -19.94 -44.10 26.19
CA ASN A 261 -18.77 -43.82 27.03
C ASN A 261 -17.45 -44.03 26.29
N SER A 262 -17.36 -45.06 25.45
CA SER A 262 -16.16 -45.32 24.64
C SER A 262 -15.91 -44.24 23.58
N GLU A 263 -16.96 -43.77 22.91
CA GLU A 263 -16.88 -42.69 21.93
C GLU A 263 -16.57 -41.35 22.60
N LYS A 264 -17.21 -41.04 23.73
CA LYS A 264 -16.89 -39.86 24.55
C LYS A 264 -15.41 -39.83 24.93
N SER A 265 -14.82 -40.97 25.31
CA SER A 265 -13.39 -41.06 25.61
C SER A 265 -12.51 -40.81 24.37
N LYS A 266 -12.88 -41.37 23.20
CA LYS A 266 -12.16 -41.12 21.95
C LYS A 266 -12.21 -39.65 21.53
N ILE A 267 -13.41 -39.06 21.54
CA ILE A 267 -13.63 -37.64 21.21
C ILE A 267 -12.84 -36.75 22.18
N SER A 268 -12.86 -37.05 23.49
CA SER A 268 -12.11 -36.26 24.48
C SER A 268 -10.60 -36.31 24.23
N LYS A 269 -10.03 -37.46 23.86
CA LYS A 269 -8.60 -37.59 23.54
C LYS A 269 -8.24 -36.86 22.25
N GLU A 270 -9.09 -36.96 21.22
CA GLU A 270 -8.89 -36.26 19.96
C GLU A 270 -8.95 -34.73 20.15
N LEU A 271 -9.93 -34.25 20.93
CA LEU A 271 -10.04 -32.84 21.28
C LEU A 271 -8.79 -32.33 22.01
N GLU A 272 -8.24 -33.12 22.93
CA GLU A 272 -7.00 -32.76 23.64
C GLU A 272 -5.80 -32.68 22.69
N LYS A 273 -5.70 -33.62 21.73
CA LYS A 273 -4.66 -33.60 20.70
C LYS A 273 -4.79 -32.37 19.79
N GLN A 274 -5.99 -32.04 19.34
CA GLN A 274 -6.26 -30.85 18.52
C GLN A 274 -5.91 -29.57 19.27
N LYS A 275 -6.26 -29.47 20.56
CA LYS A 275 -5.86 -28.32 21.40
C LYS A 275 -4.34 -28.18 21.51
N LYS A 276 -3.61 -29.28 21.71
CA LYS A 276 -2.13 -29.26 21.76
C LYS A 276 -1.54 -28.81 20.42
N GLN A 277 -2.06 -29.31 19.30
CA GLN A 277 -1.62 -28.91 17.97
C GLN A 277 -1.90 -27.43 17.69
N LEU A 278 -3.06 -26.92 18.11
CA LEU A 278 -3.42 -25.51 17.97
C LEU A 278 -2.43 -24.61 18.74
N VAL A 279 -2.15 -24.95 20.00
CA VAL A 279 -1.19 -24.19 20.83
C VAL A 279 0.21 -24.22 20.22
N GLN A 280 0.64 -25.38 19.70
CA GLN A 280 1.93 -25.50 19.02
C GLN A 280 2.00 -24.62 17.76
N ALA A 281 0.96 -24.65 16.93
CA ALA A 281 0.89 -23.81 15.73
C ALA A 281 0.89 -22.31 16.05
N GLN A 282 0.24 -21.89 17.15
CA GLN A 282 0.27 -20.50 17.63
C GLN A 282 1.67 -20.07 18.06
N LEU A 283 2.40 -20.93 18.79
CA LEU A 283 3.78 -20.64 19.19
C LEU A 283 4.73 -20.56 17.98
N GLU A 284 4.56 -21.45 17.00
CA GLU A 284 5.33 -21.41 15.74
C GLU A 284 5.02 -20.15 14.93
N GLN A 285 3.75 -19.75 14.85
CA GLN A 285 3.33 -18.51 14.19
C GLN A 285 3.99 -17.28 14.85
N GLU A 286 3.99 -17.20 16.19
CA GLU A 286 4.63 -16.09 16.92
C GLU A 286 6.15 -16.04 16.66
N ALA A 287 6.81 -17.20 16.60
CA ALA A 287 8.24 -17.29 16.30
C ALA A 287 8.56 -16.80 14.88
N ILE A 288 7.76 -17.23 13.89
CA ILE A 288 7.90 -16.78 12.49
C ILE A 288 7.64 -15.28 12.39
N GLU A 289 6.61 -14.75 13.05
CA GLU A 289 6.30 -13.32 13.03
C GLU A 289 7.46 -12.48 13.61
N LYS A 290 8.06 -12.92 14.72
CA LYS A 290 9.26 -12.28 15.28
C LYS A 290 10.42 -12.30 14.30
N GLN A 291 10.65 -13.42 13.61
CA GLN A 291 11.70 -13.50 12.58
C GLN A 291 11.42 -12.57 11.40
N VAL A 292 10.18 -12.50 10.93
CA VAL A 292 9.80 -11.58 9.84
C VAL A 292 10.03 -10.12 10.26
N GLN A 293 9.68 -9.75 11.49
CA GLN A 293 9.92 -8.40 12.01
C GLN A 293 11.42 -8.06 12.09
N THR A 294 12.27 -8.99 12.50
CA THR A 294 13.72 -8.76 12.56
C THR A 294 14.32 -8.61 11.15
N GLU A 295 13.91 -9.45 10.20
CA GLU A 295 14.33 -9.36 8.79
C GLU A 295 13.86 -8.05 8.15
N GLN A 296 12.62 -7.61 8.40
CA GLN A 296 12.12 -6.31 7.94
C GLN A 296 12.92 -5.14 8.52
N SER A 297 13.27 -5.19 9.81
CA SER A 297 14.13 -4.18 10.43
C SER A 297 15.52 -4.14 9.80
N LEU A 298 16.12 -5.31 9.55
CA LEU A 298 17.44 -5.41 8.91
C LEU A 298 17.41 -4.87 7.47
N LEU A 299 16.37 -5.21 6.71
CA LEU A 299 16.19 -4.70 5.35
C LEU A 299 16.03 -3.17 5.35
N THR A 300 15.27 -2.62 6.29
CA THR A 300 15.10 -1.16 6.44
C THR A 300 16.43 -0.46 6.72
N LYS A 301 17.23 -1.01 7.64
CA LYS A 301 18.59 -0.51 7.93
C LYS A 301 19.50 -0.56 6.70
N MET A 302 19.47 -1.66 5.94
CA MET A 302 20.24 -1.77 4.70
C MET A 302 19.81 -0.74 3.65
N ILE A 303 18.52 -0.48 3.52
CA ILE A 303 18.00 0.56 2.61
C ILE A 303 18.47 1.95 3.05
N GLU A 304 18.41 2.27 4.33
CA GLU A 304 18.90 3.55 4.88
C GLU A 304 20.41 3.71 4.68
N GLU A 305 21.18 2.65 4.88
CA GLU A 305 22.63 2.65 4.66
C GLU A 305 22.95 2.86 3.17
N GLN A 306 22.25 2.16 2.26
CA GLN A 306 22.43 2.35 0.82
C GLN A 306 22.05 3.77 0.38
N LYS A 307 20.96 4.33 0.91
CA LYS A 307 20.58 5.72 0.64
C LYS A 307 21.65 6.71 1.12
N SER A 308 22.20 6.49 2.30
CA SER A 308 23.25 7.34 2.88
C SER A 308 24.53 7.30 2.05
N ARG A 309 24.97 6.09 1.63
CA ARG A 309 26.12 5.91 0.74
C ARG A 309 25.90 6.58 -0.62
N LEU A 310 24.70 6.49 -1.18
CA LEU A 310 24.38 7.14 -2.47
C LEU A 310 24.41 8.68 -2.35
N LEU A 311 23.90 9.23 -1.25
CA LEU A 311 23.97 10.67 -0.98
C LEU A 311 25.41 11.15 -0.83
N GLU A 312 26.26 10.38 -0.14
CA GLU A 312 27.68 10.68 0.00
C GLU A 312 28.39 10.64 -1.37
N GLN A 313 28.14 9.62 -2.18
CA GLN A 313 28.65 9.54 -3.56
C GLN A 313 28.21 10.72 -4.41
N ALA A 314 26.95 11.16 -4.31
CA ALA A 314 26.45 12.33 -5.02
C ALA A 314 27.15 13.62 -4.56
N SER A 315 27.43 13.76 -3.26
CA SER A 315 28.20 14.88 -2.71
C SER A 315 29.63 14.90 -3.26
N ILE A 316 30.33 13.77 -3.22
CA ILE A 316 31.70 13.62 -3.75
C ILE A 316 31.72 13.92 -5.25
N ALA A 317 30.76 13.43 -6.03
CA ALA A 317 30.67 13.70 -7.46
C ALA A 317 30.49 15.21 -7.76
N ASN A 318 29.68 15.90 -6.95
CA ASN A 318 29.54 17.36 -7.05
C ASN A 318 30.85 18.08 -6.71
N GLU A 319 31.57 17.65 -5.67
CA GLU A 319 32.86 18.22 -5.30
C GLU A 319 33.92 18.02 -6.40
N ILE A 320 33.96 16.82 -7.01
CA ILE A 320 34.83 16.54 -8.16
C ILE A 320 34.49 17.48 -9.32
N LYS A 321 33.21 17.69 -9.63
CA LYS A 321 32.78 18.60 -10.69
C LYS A 321 33.21 20.05 -10.42
N LEU A 322 33.11 20.51 -9.17
CA LEU A 322 33.60 21.83 -8.77
C LEU A 322 35.12 21.94 -8.96
N LYS A 323 35.88 20.96 -8.47
CA LYS A 323 37.34 20.90 -8.65
C LYS A 323 37.76 20.84 -10.12
N GLN A 324 37.01 20.14 -10.97
CA GLN A 324 37.23 20.11 -12.42
C GLN A 324 37.03 21.49 -13.05
N ASN A 325 35.96 22.20 -12.68
CA ASN A 325 35.71 23.56 -13.15
C ASN A 325 36.83 24.53 -12.73
N ASP A 326 37.31 24.42 -11.49
CA ASP A 326 38.40 25.27 -10.98
C ASP A 326 39.72 24.96 -11.69
N LEU A 327 40.03 23.67 -11.90
CA LEU A 327 41.20 23.26 -12.68
C LEU A 327 41.15 23.79 -14.11
N GLU A 328 39.98 23.79 -14.75
CA GLU A 328 39.81 24.33 -16.09
C GLU A 328 39.98 25.85 -16.14
N LYS A 329 39.54 26.58 -15.11
CA LYS A 329 39.86 28.01 -14.97
C LYS A 329 41.36 28.22 -14.83
N THR A 330 42.02 27.49 -13.92
CA THR A 330 43.48 27.60 -13.74
C THR A 330 44.25 27.27 -15.02
N LYS A 331 43.78 26.30 -15.81
CA LYS A 331 44.38 25.98 -17.12
C LYS A 331 44.26 27.16 -18.09
N LYS A 332 43.08 27.80 -18.18
CA LYS A 332 42.88 29.00 -19.02
C LYS A 332 43.77 30.16 -18.56
N ASP A 333 43.89 30.38 -17.25
CA ASP A 333 44.77 31.40 -16.69
C ASP A 333 46.24 31.12 -17.02
N TYR A 334 46.67 29.85 -16.93
CA TYR A 334 48.01 29.44 -17.33
C TYR A 334 48.27 29.66 -18.83
N GLU A 335 47.34 29.27 -19.71
CA GLU A 335 47.44 29.51 -21.15
C GLU A 335 47.54 31.02 -21.46
N PHE A 336 46.81 31.86 -20.73
CA PHE A 336 46.89 33.31 -20.82
C PHE A 336 48.26 33.84 -20.39
N ILE A 337 48.78 33.41 -19.23
CA ILE A 337 50.12 33.79 -18.75
C ILE A 337 51.20 33.35 -19.74
N VAL A 338 51.13 32.12 -20.26
CA VAL A 338 52.08 31.63 -21.28
C VAL A 338 52.04 32.51 -22.53
N SER A 339 50.86 32.93 -22.97
CA SER A 339 50.70 33.84 -24.10
C SER A 339 51.35 35.21 -23.82
N GLN A 340 51.13 35.78 -22.63
CA GLN A 340 51.78 37.02 -22.21
C GLN A 340 53.30 36.88 -22.13
N VAL A 341 53.82 35.82 -21.52
CA VAL A 341 55.27 35.55 -21.40
C VAL A 341 55.90 35.40 -22.79
N ASN A 342 55.23 34.75 -23.73
CA ASN A 342 55.72 34.64 -25.10
C ASN A 342 55.76 36.00 -25.81
N GLU A 343 54.75 36.84 -25.61
CA GLU A 343 54.73 38.21 -26.12
C GLU A 343 55.86 39.06 -25.51
N GLU A 344 56.09 38.95 -24.20
CA GLU A 344 57.19 39.62 -23.51
C GLU A 344 58.56 39.13 -23.98
N LYS A 345 58.73 37.82 -24.20
CA LYS A 345 59.96 37.25 -24.80
C LYS A 345 60.21 37.81 -26.20
N ALA A 346 59.16 37.97 -27.01
CA ALA A 346 59.29 38.59 -28.33
C ALA A 346 59.74 40.05 -28.22
N LYS A 347 59.11 40.83 -27.33
CA LYS A 347 59.53 42.22 -27.02
C LYS A 347 60.97 42.27 -26.49
N PHE A 348 61.39 41.31 -25.68
CA PHE A 348 62.76 41.21 -25.17
C PHE A 348 63.76 40.90 -26.30
N ALA A 349 63.44 39.98 -27.20
CA ALA A 349 64.26 39.69 -28.36
C ALA A 349 64.39 40.91 -29.30
N GLU A 350 63.33 41.69 -29.48
CA GLU A 350 63.39 42.98 -30.18
C GLU A 350 64.27 44.01 -29.46
N SER A 351 64.13 44.11 -28.13
CA SER A 351 64.98 44.97 -27.29
C SER A 351 66.46 44.58 -27.37
N GLU A 352 66.77 43.27 -27.40
CA GLU A 352 68.14 42.77 -27.56
C GLU A 352 68.72 43.11 -28.93
N LYS A 353 67.93 42.96 -30.01
CA LYS A 353 68.32 43.43 -31.36
C LYS A 353 68.60 44.93 -31.36
N LEU A 354 67.73 45.73 -30.73
CA LEU A 354 67.89 47.18 -30.62
C LEU A 354 69.17 47.53 -29.85
N LYS A 355 69.44 46.85 -28.73
CA LYS A 355 70.66 47.01 -27.93
C LYS A 355 71.92 46.71 -28.73
N ASN A 356 71.93 45.63 -29.50
CA ASN A 356 73.07 45.27 -30.36
C ASN A 356 73.26 46.30 -31.49
N LEU A 357 72.18 46.82 -32.07
CA LEU A 357 72.24 47.91 -33.04
C LEU A 357 72.84 49.18 -32.43
N ILE A 358 72.38 49.58 -31.23
CA ILE A 358 72.92 50.74 -30.51
C ILE A 358 74.43 50.56 -30.27
N LYS A 359 74.87 49.39 -29.79
CA LYS A 359 76.31 49.11 -29.61
C LYS A 359 77.10 49.29 -30.90
N SER A 360 76.59 48.78 -32.03
CA SER A 360 77.26 48.95 -33.33
C SER A 360 77.36 50.42 -33.75
N GLN A 361 76.30 51.20 -33.52
CA GLN A 361 76.29 52.65 -33.79
C GLN A 361 77.24 53.40 -32.85
N GLU A 362 77.34 53.01 -31.58
CA GLU A 362 78.30 53.56 -30.62
C GLU A 362 79.74 53.29 -31.05
N GLU A 363 80.06 52.06 -31.47
CA GLU A 363 81.39 51.71 -32.01
C GLU A 363 81.74 52.54 -33.25
N ASP A 364 80.81 52.69 -34.18
CA ASP A 364 81.04 53.51 -35.38
C ASP A 364 81.19 55.00 -35.04
N LEU A 365 80.46 55.49 -34.04
CA LEU A 365 80.64 56.86 -33.54
C LEU A 365 82.00 57.04 -32.86
N ILE A 366 82.49 56.03 -32.13
CA ILE A 366 83.85 56.03 -31.54
C ILE A 366 84.90 56.07 -32.65
N LYS A 367 84.82 55.18 -33.66
CA LYS A 367 85.72 55.20 -34.83
C LYS A 367 85.70 56.57 -35.53
N SER A 368 84.52 57.17 -35.69
CA SER A 368 84.37 58.50 -36.26
C SER A 368 85.03 59.59 -35.39
N LYS A 369 84.87 59.53 -34.07
CA LYS A 369 85.54 60.42 -33.11
C LYS A 369 87.07 60.27 -33.17
N GLU A 370 87.58 59.04 -33.25
CA GLU A 370 89.02 58.76 -33.40
C GLU A 370 89.57 59.31 -34.73
N ALA A 371 88.86 59.08 -35.84
CA ALA A 371 89.22 59.64 -37.14
C ALA A 371 89.25 61.18 -37.10
N ARG A 372 88.26 61.80 -36.45
CA ARG A 372 88.21 63.26 -36.24
C ARG A 372 89.37 63.73 -35.36
N LEU A 373 89.74 63.01 -34.31
CA LEU A 373 90.87 63.33 -33.44
C LEU A 373 92.19 63.24 -34.20
N ASN A 374 92.38 62.21 -35.02
CA ASN A 374 93.54 62.05 -35.90
C ASN A 374 93.64 63.18 -36.92
N LEU A 375 92.52 63.59 -37.52
CA LEU A 375 92.46 64.74 -38.40
C LEU A 375 92.84 66.04 -37.66
N ILE A 376 92.31 66.27 -36.46
CA ILE A 376 92.66 67.43 -35.63
C ILE A 376 94.16 67.44 -35.30
N ASN A 377 94.74 66.30 -34.92
CA ASN A 377 96.17 66.19 -34.66
C ASN A 377 97.00 66.50 -35.91
N THR A 378 96.55 66.03 -37.08
CA THR A 378 97.18 66.35 -38.37
C THR A 378 97.12 67.84 -38.67
N ILE A 379 95.94 68.45 -38.54
CA ILE A 379 95.74 69.90 -38.67
C ILE A 379 96.64 70.67 -37.68
N SER A 380 96.80 70.19 -36.45
CA SER A 380 97.65 70.83 -35.45
C SER A 380 99.13 70.81 -35.85
N LYS A 381 99.62 69.66 -36.34
CA LYS A 381 100.98 69.54 -36.90
C LYS A 381 101.19 70.46 -38.10
N GLU A 382 100.21 70.52 -39.01
CA GLU A 382 100.26 71.44 -40.16
C GLU A 382 100.25 72.91 -39.72
N LYS A 383 99.43 73.29 -38.74
CA LYS A 383 99.43 74.63 -38.15
C LYS A 383 100.78 74.99 -37.54
N GLU A 384 101.44 74.05 -36.85
CA GLU A 384 102.77 74.26 -36.29
C GLU A 384 103.84 74.42 -37.40
N LEU A 385 103.75 73.63 -38.48
CA LEU A 385 104.58 73.76 -39.67
C LEU A 385 104.41 75.12 -40.35
N ILE A 386 103.17 75.59 -40.50
CA ILE A 386 102.86 76.92 -41.01
C ILE A 386 103.48 77.98 -40.09
N ALA A 387 103.29 77.89 -38.77
CA ALA A 387 103.88 78.84 -37.82
C ALA A 387 105.42 78.87 -37.88
N LYS A 388 106.09 77.73 -38.08
CA LYS A 388 107.54 77.66 -38.31
C LYS A 388 107.92 78.36 -39.62
N LYS A 389 107.23 78.09 -40.73
CA LYS A 389 107.44 78.77 -42.01
C LYS A 389 107.20 80.28 -41.91
N THR A 390 106.15 80.73 -41.22
CA THR A 390 105.86 82.16 -41.01
C THR A 390 106.97 82.84 -40.19
N LYS A 391 107.54 82.15 -39.18
CA LYS A 391 108.70 82.67 -38.42
C LYS A 391 109.97 82.78 -39.29
N GLU A 392 110.23 81.80 -40.16
CA GLU A 392 111.33 81.86 -41.12
C GLU A 392 111.15 82.98 -42.15
N GLU A 393 109.93 83.14 -42.68
CA GLU A 393 109.60 84.19 -43.63
C GLU A 393 109.75 85.59 -43.01
N ASN A 394 109.34 85.77 -41.75
CA ASN A 394 109.59 87.00 -40.99
C ASN A 394 111.09 87.28 -40.77
N LYS A 395 111.91 86.24 -40.54
CA LYS A 395 113.38 86.41 -40.47
C LYS A 395 113.95 86.84 -41.82
N ARG A 396 113.45 86.27 -42.92
CA ARG A 396 113.80 86.63 -44.30
C ARG A 396 113.44 88.09 -44.60
N LEU A 397 112.24 88.53 -44.24
CA LEU A 397 111.80 89.93 -44.36
C LEU A 397 112.71 90.89 -43.61
N LYS A 398 113.08 90.58 -42.36
CA LYS A 398 114.04 91.38 -41.58
C LYS A 398 115.42 91.49 -42.25
N SER A 399 115.88 90.41 -42.91
CA SER A 399 117.14 90.42 -43.66
C SER A 399 117.07 91.20 -44.99
N GLN A 400 115.90 91.27 -45.63
CA GLN A 400 115.67 92.18 -46.76
C GLN A 400 115.63 93.64 -46.30
N GLU A 401 115.03 93.92 -45.15
CA GLU A 401 114.92 95.26 -44.60
C GLU A 401 116.30 95.87 -44.29
N SER A 402 117.26 95.07 -43.82
CA SER A 402 118.64 95.53 -43.62
C SER A 402 119.38 95.80 -44.93
N PHE A 403 119.15 95.00 -45.97
CA PHE A 403 119.72 95.21 -47.32
C PHE A 403 119.22 96.51 -47.96
N VAL A 404 117.92 96.81 -47.83
CA VAL A 404 117.33 98.07 -48.32
C VAL A 404 117.92 99.30 -47.62
N ARG A 405 118.20 99.21 -46.31
CA ARG A 405 118.90 100.27 -45.57
C ARG A 405 120.34 100.48 -46.04
N GLN A 406 121.00 99.44 -46.54
CA GLN A 406 122.37 99.50 -47.06
C GLN A 406 122.40 100.15 -48.45
N LEU A 407 121.47 99.80 -49.35
CA LEU A 407 121.31 100.44 -50.66
C LEU A 407 121.06 101.95 -50.56
N LYS A 408 120.23 102.40 -49.62
CA LYS A 408 120.00 103.84 -49.37
C LYS A 408 121.25 104.62 -48.95
N LYS A 409 122.24 103.97 -48.35
CA LYS A 409 123.52 104.62 -47.97
C LYS A 409 124.44 104.78 -49.18
N GLU A 410 124.48 103.78 -50.06
CA GLU A 410 125.25 103.82 -51.31
C GLU A 410 124.70 104.86 -52.29
N GLU A 411 123.38 105.01 -52.36
CA GLU A 411 122.71 106.00 -53.21
C GLU A 411 123.10 107.44 -52.84
N LYS A 412 123.17 107.75 -51.54
CA LYS A 412 123.64 109.07 -51.05
C LYS A 412 125.11 109.33 -51.40
N LEU A 413 125.94 108.30 -51.40
CA LEU A 413 127.35 108.37 -51.77
C LEU A 413 127.51 108.66 -53.27
N TYR A 414 126.70 108.02 -54.12
CA TYR A 414 126.70 108.23 -55.56
C TYR A 414 126.32 109.66 -55.96
N GLU A 415 125.27 110.23 -55.36
CA GLU A 415 124.85 111.62 -55.59
C GLU A 415 125.95 112.64 -55.24
N SER A 416 126.72 112.38 -54.18
CA SER A 416 127.83 113.24 -53.78
C SER A 416 129.00 113.24 -54.77
N LEU A 417 129.28 112.11 -55.43
CA LEU A 417 130.28 111.99 -56.48
C LEU A 417 129.85 112.69 -57.78
N LYS A 418 128.56 112.59 -58.13
CA LYS A 418 127.99 113.23 -59.32
C LYS A 418 128.17 114.75 -59.28
N LYS A 419 127.87 115.39 -58.14
CA LYS A 419 128.08 116.84 -57.92
C LYS A 419 129.54 117.29 -57.98
N LYS A 420 130.50 116.41 -57.62
CA LYS A 420 131.94 116.71 -57.74
C LYS A 420 132.43 116.69 -59.19
N ARG A 421 131.91 115.78 -60.01
CA ARG A 421 132.27 115.63 -61.44
C ARG A 421 131.83 116.84 -62.28
N GLU A 422 130.64 117.36 -61.98
CA GLU A 422 130.05 118.50 -62.70
C GLU A 422 130.84 119.80 -62.48
N LYS A 423 131.37 120.02 -61.27
CA LYS A 423 132.23 121.18 -60.94
C LYS A 423 133.58 121.14 -61.65
N THR A 424 134.16 119.96 -61.87
CA THR A 424 135.46 119.80 -62.55
C THR A 424 135.33 120.05 -64.05
N GLU A 425 134.20 119.66 -64.65
CA GLU A 425 133.94 119.80 -66.08
C GLU A 425 133.71 121.27 -66.50
N GLN A 426 133.11 122.09 -65.62
CA GLN A 426 132.95 123.53 -65.84
C GLN A 426 134.27 124.31 -65.80
N GLN A 427 135.22 123.91 -64.94
CA GLN A 427 136.56 124.53 -64.87
C GLN A 427 137.40 124.26 -66.12
N ILE A 428 137.25 123.08 -66.75
CA ILE A 428 137.96 122.70 -67.99
C ILE A 428 137.45 123.51 -69.19
N LYS A 429 136.13 123.76 -69.28
CA LYS A 429 135.53 124.58 -70.35
C LYS A 429 136.01 126.04 -70.34
N LEU A 430 136.23 126.63 -69.16
CA LEU A 430 136.66 128.03 -69.01
C LEU A 430 138.15 128.24 -69.36
N LYS A 431 139.02 127.27 -69.04
CA LYS A 431 140.45 127.32 -69.39
C LYS A 431 140.71 127.18 -70.90
N ASN A 432 139.92 126.38 -71.62
CA ASN A 432 140.06 126.20 -73.06
C ASN A 432 139.61 127.42 -73.90
N LYS A 433 138.69 128.26 -73.39
CA LYS A 433 138.23 129.48 -74.07
C LYS A 433 139.30 130.59 -74.06
N LYS A 434 139.99 130.78 -72.93
CA LYS A 434 141.07 131.77 -72.77
C LYS A 434 142.34 131.46 -73.58
N LEU A 435 142.58 130.18 -73.91
CA LEU A 435 143.75 129.77 -74.71
C LEU A 435 143.56 130.09 -76.21
N LYS A 436 142.32 130.02 -76.72
CA LYS A 436 142.00 130.32 -78.13
C LYS A 436 142.10 131.81 -78.47
N GLU A 437 141.74 132.72 -77.56
CA GLU A 437 141.83 134.17 -77.79
C GLU A 437 143.28 134.68 -77.82
N LYS A 438 144.21 134.08 -77.04
CA LYS A 438 145.64 134.43 -77.08
C LYS A 438 146.33 134.01 -78.38
N GLN A 439 145.85 132.97 -79.07
CA GLN A 439 146.42 132.51 -80.33
C GLN A 439 145.95 133.32 -81.55
N GLN A 440 144.84 134.05 -81.44
CA GLN A 440 144.29 134.86 -82.54
C GLN A 440 144.94 136.24 -82.66
N LYS A 441 145.34 136.87 -81.54
CA LYS A 441 146.01 138.19 -81.54
C LYS A 441 147.46 138.15 -82.07
N LEU A 442 148.19 137.05 -81.88
CA LEU A 442 149.56 136.88 -82.40
C LEU A 442 149.62 136.61 -83.91
N LYS A 443 148.54 136.06 -84.51
CA LYS A 443 148.49 135.79 -85.95
C LYS A 443 148.21 137.04 -86.81
N GLN A 444 147.53 138.05 -86.28
CA GLN A 444 147.22 139.26 -87.06
C GLN A 444 148.40 140.24 -87.18
N GLN A 445 149.24 140.39 -86.15
CA GLN A 445 150.41 141.29 -86.23
C GLN A 445 151.56 140.77 -87.11
N ILE A 446 151.62 139.46 -87.39
CA ILE A 446 152.62 138.89 -88.33
C ILE A 446 152.15 139.06 -89.80
N SER A 447 150.86 139.28 -90.05
CA SER A 447 150.31 139.39 -91.41
C SER A 447 150.46 140.78 -92.08
N GLU A 448 150.74 141.83 -91.31
CA GLU A 448 150.99 143.18 -91.87
C GLU A 448 152.46 143.42 -92.27
N LYS A 449 153.42 142.57 -91.84
CA LYS A 449 154.84 142.82 -92.10
C LYS A 449 155.45 142.18 -93.35
N ASN A 450 154.76 141.34 -94.13
CA ASN A 450 155.41 140.62 -95.24
C ASN A 450 154.57 140.49 -96.53
N LYS A 451 154.22 141.63 -97.14
CA LYS A 451 153.90 141.73 -98.59
C LYS A 451 154.87 142.60 -99.40
N LYS A 452 156.09 142.85 -98.88
CA LYS A 452 157.23 143.40 -99.64
C LYS A 452 158.54 142.69 -99.24
N LEU A 453 158.80 141.51 -99.81
CA LEU A 453 160.10 141.07 -100.38
C LEU A 453 160.04 139.57 -100.74
N LYS A 454 160.33 139.28 -102.01
CA LYS A 454 160.38 137.97 -102.69
C LYS A 454 161.66 137.19 -102.31
N SER A 455 161.64 135.84 -102.32
CA SER A 455 162.64 134.96 -102.98
C SER A 455 162.62 133.48 -102.54
N LEU A 456 162.80 132.60 -103.55
CA LEU A 456 163.58 131.34 -103.60
C LEU A 456 163.34 130.18 -102.60
N ASN A 457 162.71 129.12 -103.13
CA ASN A 457 163.26 127.78 -103.44
C ASN A 457 163.94 126.88 -102.37
N VAL A 458 163.69 125.56 -102.53
CA VAL A 458 164.54 124.37 -102.23
C VAL A 458 164.32 123.54 -100.93
N LYS A 459 163.69 122.36 -101.14
CA LYS A 459 164.00 120.95 -100.73
C LYS A 459 164.14 120.51 -99.24
N THR A 460 163.35 119.46 -98.89
CA THR A 460 163.61 118.09 -98.28
C THR A 460 164.73 117.89 -97.21
N PRO A 461 164.91 116.74 -96.47
CA PRO A 461 164.24 115.40 -96.50
C PRO A 461 164.05 114.62 -95.14
N LYS A 462 163.47 113.38 -95.22
CA LYS A 462 163.71 112.12 -94.43
C LYS A 462 163.34 112.03 -92.92
N SER A 463 162.96 110.90 -92.28
CA SER A 463 162.66 109.49 -92.65
C SER A 463 162.19 108.65 -91.43
N THR A 464 161.32 107.63 -91.66
CA THR A 464 161.25 106.22 -91.14
C THR A 464 161.49 105.87 -89.64
N THR A 465 160.87 104.88 -88.96
CA THR A 465 160.63 103.45 -89.35
C THR A 465 159.80 102.63 -88.30
N LYS A 466 158.93 101.70 -88.78
CA LYS A 466 158.59 100.28 -88.37
C LYS A 466 157.91 99.85 -87.02
N THR A 467 156.62 99.40 -87.11
CA THR A 467 155.95 98.07 -86.78
C THR A 467 156.18 97.29 -85.44
N PRO A 468 155.41 96.20 -85.03
CA PRO A 468 154.20 95.51 -85.61
C PRO A 468 153.07 94.95 -84.65
N LYS A 469 151.91 94.57 -85.25
CA LYS A 469 151.01 93.35 -85.06
C LYS A 469 150.27 93.08 -83.71
N LYS A 470 149.08 92.46 -83.59
CA LYS A 470 148.10 91.77 -84.49
C LYS A 470 146.74 91.49 -83.76
N LYS A 471 145.61 91.64 -84.47
CA LYS A 471 144.33 90.84 -84.58
C LYS A 471 143.66 90.26 -83.30
N THR A 472 142.37 90.42 -82.95
CA THR A 472 141.02 90.23 -83.58
C THR A 472 140.68 88.87 -84.21
N LYS A 473 139.74 88.11 -83.61
CA LYS A 473 138.42 87.67 -84.15
C LYS A 473 137.72 86.60 -83.27
N SER A 474 136.39 86.65 -83.29
CA SER A 474 135.37 85.74 -82.70
C SER A 474 135.34 84.32 -83.31
N THR A 475 134.83 83.31 -82.57
CA THR A 475 133.92 82.26 -83.10
C THR A 475 133.33 81.27 -82.06
N LYS A 476 132.01 81.01 -82.19
CA LYS A 476 131.25 79.72 -82.23
C LYS A 476 131.15 78.70 -81.05
N SER A 477 129.87 78.31 -80.82
CA SER A 477 129.27 76.94 -80.64
C SER A 477 129.60 76.13 -79.36
N THR A 478 128.72 75.32 -78.73
CA THR A 478 127.65 74.39 -79.22
C THR A 478 126.82 73.84 -78.03
N LYS A 479 125.50 73.53 -78.25
CA LYS A 479 124.70 72.29 -77.93
C LYS A 479 125.09 71.43 -76.68
N LYS A 480 124.20 70.79 -75.89
CA LYS A 480 122.92 70.08 -76.18
C LYS A 480 122.34 69.44 -74.88
N LYS A 481 121.00 69.43 -74.74
CA LYS A 481 120.05 68.33 -74.34
C LYS A 481 120.21 67.61 -72.97
N LYS A 482 119.18 67.09 -72.27
CA LYS A 482 117.73 66.78 -72.51
C LYS A 482 117.12 66.43 -71.13
N SER A 483 116.01 67.01 -70.70
CA SER A 483 114.59 66.60 -70.87
C SER A 483 114.07 65.59 -69.83
N LEU A 484 113.03 66.07 -69.11
CA LEU A 484 111.80 65.40 -68.65
C LEU A 484 111.90 64.12 -67.83
#